data_AF-A0A4Y2E1R1-F1
#
_entry.id   AF-A0A4Y2E1R1-F1
#
_cell.length_a   1.000
_cell.length_b   1.000
_cell.length_c   1.000
_cell.angle_alpha   90.00
_cell.angle_beta   90.00
_cell.angle_gamma   90.00
#
_symmetry.space_group_name_H-M   'P 1'
#
loop_
_entity.id
_entity.type
_entity.pdbx_description
1 polymer ?
#
loop_
_entity_poly.entity_id
_entity_poly.type
_entity_poly.pdbx_seq_one_letter_code
_entity_poly.pdbx_strand_id
1 'polypeptide(L)'
;MSPAGVRNLCFMEGNMDKYLYLDILKKNVLSSAEKLSLGATFTFQKDNCPKHTSKICQEWCLYHFKQQLYSPPQSPDLNPIEHVWGEISRELRKYNIKNKFELKADIKDKHLRTTKTLAVVMPQHLREVI
;
A
#
# COMPACT_ATOMS: atom_id res chain seq x y z
N MET A 1 -3.08 -2.74 2.19
CA MET A 1 -3.56 -4.12 2.36
C MET A 1 -4.71 -4.13 3.35
N SER A 2 -5.60 -5.13 3.30
CA SER A 2 -6.68 -5.33 4.27
C SER A 2 -6.93 -6.83 4.44
N PRO A 3 -7.27 -7.32 5.65
CA PRO A 3 -7.77 -8.70 5.85
C PRO A 3 -8.96 -9.06 4.95
N ALA A 4 -9.77 -8.08 4.58
CA ALA A 4 -10.94 -8.26 3.72
C ALA A 4 -10.59 -8.43 2.22
N GLY A 5 -9.35 -8.13 1.81
CA GLY A 5 -8.93 -8.30 0.42
C GLY A 5 -7.81 -7.37 -0.06
N VAL A 6 -7.40 -7.61 -1.30
CA VAL A 6 -6.31 -6.87 -1.96
C VAL A 6 -6.84 -5.57 -2.54
N ARG A 7 -6.16 -4.45 -2.23
CA ARG A 7 -6.51 -3.12 -2.77
C ARG A 7 -6.06 -3.00 -4.23
N ASN A 8 -6.59 -2.00 -4.93
CA ASN A 8 -6.21 -1.74 -6.33
C ASN A 8 -4.72 -1.42 -6.44
N LEU A 9 -4.04 -2.13 -7.35
CA LEU A 9 -2.67 -1.81 -7.77
C LEU A 9 -2.72 -0.92 -9.02
N CYS A 10 -2.11 0.25 -8.95
CA CYS A 10 -2.05 1.21 -10.06
C CYS A 10 -0.62 1.33 -10.59
N PHE A 11 -0.43 1.13 -11.89
CA PHE A 11 0.84 1.41 -12.56
C PHE A 11 0.81 2.83 -13.11
N MET A 12 1.79 3.63 -12.73
CA MET A 12 1.95 4.98 -13.26
C MET A 12 3.01 5.01 -14.36
N GLU A 13 2.85 5.95 -15.27
CA GLU A 13 3.85 6.31 -16.26
C GLU A 13 4.50 7.63 -15.83
N GLY A 14 5.83 7.66 -15.73
CA GLY A 14 6.58 8.84 -15.28
C GLY A 14 6.73 8.97 -13.75
N ASN A 15 7.22 10.13 -13.32
CA ASN A 15 7.47 10.42 -11.91
C ASN A 15 6.19 10.88 -11.21
N MET A 16 5.86 10.24 -10.08
CA MET A 16 4.75 10.68 -9.23
C MET A 16 5.09 12.00 -8.54
N ASP A 17 4.16 12.95 -8.52
CA ASP A 17 4.21 14.13 -7.67
C ASP A 17 3.13 14.07 -6.58
N LYS A 18 3.05 15.11 -5.74
CA LYS A 18 2.07 15.19 -4.66
C LYS A 18 0.61 15.27 -5.15
N TYR A 19 0.37 15.85 -6.32
CA TYR A 19 -0.98 16.01 -6.86
C TYR A 19 -1.50 14.70 -7.44
N LEU A 20 -0.65 14.00 -8.20
CA LEU A 20 -0.96 12.67 -8.71
C LEU A 20 -1.17 11.67 -7.57
N TYR A 21 -0.37 11.75 -6.50
CA TYR A 21 -0.59 10.94 -5.31
C TYR A 21 -1.97 11.20 -4.67
N LEU A 22 -2.35 12.48 -4.50
CA LEU A 22 -3.65 12.85 -3.96
C LEU A 22 -4.81 12.31 -4.83
N ASP A 23 -4.68 12.37 -6.16
CA ASP A 23 -5.67 11.81 -7.08
C ASP A 23 -5.78 10.29 -6.95
N ILE A 24 -4.65 9.60 -6.80
CA ILE A 24 -4.61 8.16 -6.57
C ILE A 24 -5.29 7.82 -5.24
N LEU A 25 -5.06 8.59 -4.18
CA LEU A 25 -5.72 8.40 -2.89
C LEU A 25 -7.24 8.51 -3.02
N LYS A 26 -7.72 9.61 -3.62
CA LYS A 26 -9.16 9.86 -3.83
C LYS A 26 -9.83 8.74 -4.62
N LYS A 27 -9.22 8.32 -5.74
CA LYS A 27 -9.79 7.31 -6.63
C LYS A 27 -9.75 5.91 -6.03
N ASN A 28 -8.62 5.52 -5.43
CA ASN A 28 -8.39 4.12 -5.07
C ASN A 28 -8.76 3.80 -3.63
N VAL A 29 -8.46 4.69 -2.66
CA VAL A 29 -8.58 4.33 -1.24
C VAL A 29 -10.04 4.26 -0.82
N LEU A 30 -10.86 5.24 -1.23
CA LEU A 30 -12.29 5.29 -0.94
C LEU A 30 -13.04 4.15 -1.63
N SER A 31 -12.82 3.97 -2.94
CA SER A 31 -13.41 2.85 -3.70
C SER A 31 -13.02 1.48 -3.12
N SER A 32 -11.76 1.33 -2.67
CA SER A 32 -11.33 0.10 -2.01
C SER A 32 -12.00 -0.09 -0.65
N ALA A 33 -12.21 0.98 0.13
CA ALA A 33 -12.85 0.88 1.44
C ALA A 33 -14.32 0.44 1.31
N GLU A 34 -15.03 0.98 0.32
CA GLU A 34 -16.39 0.57 -0.04
C GLU A 34 -16.44 -0.88 -0.52
N LYS A 35 -15.58 -1.24 -1.49
CA LYS A 35 -15.52 -2.60 -2.07
C LYS A 35 -15.20 -3.68 -1.03
N LEU A 36 -14.40 -3.33 -0.04
CA LEU A 36 -14.00 -4.24 1.03
C LEU A 36 -14.93 -4.15 2.26
N SER A 37 -16.00 -3.36 2.18
CA SER A 37 -16.98 -3.15 3.25
C SER A 37 -16.34 -2.83 4.60
N LEU A 38 -15.24 -2.06 4.58
CA LEU A 38 -14.45 -1.74 5.77
C LEU A 38 -15.17 -0.77 6.73
N GLY A 39 -16.27 -0.16 6.28
CA GLY A 39 -16.99 0.85 7.03
C GLY A 39 -16.12 2.08 7.32
N ALA A 40 -16.50 2.83 8.37
CA ALA A 40 -15.77 4.02 8.81
C ALA A 40 -14.67 3.75 9.86
N THR A 41 -14.43 2.48 10.19
CA THR A 41 -13.61 2.07 11.35
C THR A 41 -12.23 1.53 10.97
N PHE A 42 -11.82 1.63 9.70
CA PHE A 42 -10.48 1.20 9.31
C PHE A 42 -9.42 2.24 9.66
N THR A 43 -8.24 1.75 10.04
CA THR A 43 -7.04 2.58 10.22
C THR A 43 -6.30 2.72 8.90
N PHE A 44 -5.99 3.95 8.50
CA PHE A 44 -5.22 4.23 7.31
C PHE A 44 -3.72 4.32 7.64
N GLN A 45 -2.87 3.57 6.92
CA GLN A 45 -1.41 3.64 7.06
C GLN A 45 -0.78 4.09 5.73
N LYS A 46 0.22 4.97 5.82
CA LYS A 46 1.07 5.41 4.71
C LYS A 46 2.53 5.51 5.17
N ASP A 47 3.45 5.50 4.21
CA ASP A 47 4.87 5.79 4.47
C ASP A 47 5.12 7.31 4.68
N ASN A 48 6.35 7.64 5.05
CA ASN A 48 6.80 9.01 5.29
C ASN A 48 7.44 9.69 4.06
N CYS A 49 7.19 9.19 2.84
CA CYS A 49 7.69 9.81 1.61
C CYS A 49 7.26 11.28 1.53
N PRO A 50 8.15 12.22 1.15
CA PRO A 50 7.83 13.67 1.09
C PRO A 50 6.56 14.01 0.29
N LYS A 51 6.23 13.21 -0.73
CA LYS A 51 5.02 13.38 -1.54
C LYS A 51 3.77 13.05 -0.73
N HIS A 52 3.84 11.97 0.07
CA HIS A 52 2.75 11.47 0.90
C HIS A 52 2.57 12.27 2.19
N THR A 53 3.62 12.98 2.64
CA THR A 53 3.60 13.90 3.77
C THR A 53 3.45 15.35 3.35
N SER A 54 3.20 15.63 2.06
CA SER A 54 2.88 16.99 1.61
C SER A 54 1.59 17.51 2.28
N LYS A 55 1.55 18.82 2.55
CA LYS A 55 0.43 19.49 3.25
C LYS A 55 -0.94 19.11 2.66
N ILE A 56 -1.08 19.16 1.33
CA ILE A 56 -2.33 18.84 0.62
C ILE A 56 -2.80 17.39 0.87
N CYS A 57 -1.87 16.45 0.98
CA CYS A 57 -2.20 15.05 1.21
C CYS A 57 -2.54 14.80 2.68
N GLN A 58 -1.81 15.44 3.60
CA GLN A 58 -2.09 15.35 5.03
C GLN A 58 -3.46 15.92 5.36
N GLU A 59 -3.79 17.12 4.89
CA GLU A 59 -5.09 17.76 5.10
C GLU A 59 -6.23 16.88 4.57
N TRP A 60 -6.08 16.33 3.37
CA TRP A 60 -7.08 15.43 2.81
C TRP A 60 -7.23 14.15 3.63
N CYS A 61 -6.12 13.52 4.04
CA CYS A 61 -6.17 12.33 4.90
C CYS A 61 -6.85 12.61 6.25
N LEU A 62 -6.58 13.75 6.88
CA LEU A 62 -7.21 14.14 8.15
C LEU A 62 -8.72 14.31 8.02
N TYR A 63 -9.20 14.83 6.89
CA TYR A 63 -10.64 14.99 6.65
C TYR A 63 -11.35 13.66 6.38
N HIS A 64 -10.68 12.71 5.71
CA HIS A 64 -11.31 11.48 5.23
C HIS A 64 -11.07 10.24 6.10
N PHE A 65 -10.02 10.20 6.93
CA PHE A 65 -9.67 9.05 7.75
C PHE A 65 -9.69 9.40 9.23
N LYS A 66 -10.65 8.82 9.96
CA LYS A 66 -10.80 8.99 11.42
C LYS A 66 -9.63 8.43 12.20
N GLN A 67 -9.01 7.37 11.71
CA GLN A 67 -7.86 6.72 12.33
C GLN A 67 -6.73 6.59 11.33
N GLN A 68 -5.54 7.04 11.73
CA GLN A 68 -4.32 6.93 10.93
C GLN A 68 -3.22 6.30 11.79
N LEU A 69 -2.53 5.31 11.23
CA LEU A 69 -1.39 4.70 11.91
C LEU A 69 -0.14 5.53 11.61
N TYR A 70 0.54 5.94 12.67
CA TYR A 70 1.84 6.59 12.55
C TYR A 70 2.89 5.56 12.16
N SER A 71 3.62 5.84 11.08
CA SER A 71 4.81 5.07 10.69
C SER A 71 6.03 5.85 11.20
N PRO A 72 6.88 5.29 12.08
CA PRO A 72 8.10 5.98 12.49
C PRO A 72 9.05 6.17 11.30
N PRO A 73 9.80 7.28 11.24
CA PRO A 73 10.86 7.45 10.25
C PRO A 73 11.84 6.28 10.31
N GLN A 74 12.37 5.86 9.16
CA GLN A 74 13.41 4.82 9.07
C GLN A 74 13.02 3.47 9.69
N SER A 75 11.72 3.18 9.84
CA SER A 75 11.22 1.89 10.32
C SER A 75 10.49 1.14 9.20
N PRO A 76 11.20 0.70 8.14
CA PRO A 76 10.58 -0.05 7.04
C PRO A 76 9.93 -1.34 7.53
N ASP A 77 10.46 -1.93 8.61
CA ASP A 77 9.96 -3.16 9.22
C ASP A 77 8.52 -3.03 9.74
N LEU A 78 8.10 -1.82 10.12
CA LEU A 78 6.76 -1.51 10.59
C LEU A 78 5.78 -1.17 9.46
N ASN A 79 6.27 -1.07 8.22
CA ASN A 79 5.45 -0.74 7.08
C ASN A 79 5.14 -2.02 6.27
N PRO A 80 3.95 -2.62 6.43
CA PRO A 80 3.54 -3.81 5.70
C PRO A 80 3.74 -3.73 4.17
N ILE A 81 3.67 -2.53 3.57
CA ILE A 81 3.87 -2.39 2.13
C ILE A 81 5.32 -2.59 1.69
N GLU A 82 6.31 -2.28 2.54
CA GLU A 82 7.72 -2.52 2.26
C GLU A 82 8.00 -4.02 2.27
N HIS A 83 7.41 -4.76 3.22
CA HIS A 83 7.48 -6.22 3.23
C HIS A 83 6.87 -6.85 1.97
N VAL A 84 5.70 -6.36 1.51
CA VAL A 84 5.11 -6.81 0.25
C VAL A 84 6.06 -6.61 -0.92
N TRP A 85 6.65 -5.41 -1.03
CA TRP A 85 7.55 -5.09 -2.12
C TRP A 85 8.85 -5.89 -2.05
N GLY A 86 9.42 -6.07 -0.85
CA GLY A 86 10.60 -6.90 -0.64
C GLY A 86 10.38 -8.35 -1.09
N GLU A 87 9.24 -8.94 -0.74
CA GLU A 87 8.82 -10.27 -1.17
C GLU A 87 8.60 -10.37 -2.68
N ILE A 88 7.86 -9.43 -3.27
CA ILE A 88 7.65 -9.37 -4.73
C ILE A 88 8.99 -9.25 -5.45
N SER A 89 9.89 -8.36 -5.02
CA SER A 89 11.21 -8.17 -5.61
C SER A 89 12.10 -9.40 -5.46
N ARG A 90 12.06 -10.09 -4.33
CA ARG A 90 12.77 -11.37 -4.13
C ARG A 90 12.29 -12.43 -5.12
N GLU A 91 10.98 -12.54 -5.31
CA GLU A 91 10.41 -13.51 -6.25
C GLU A 91 10.68 -13.14 -7.71
N LEU A 92 10.56 -11.86 -8.09
CA LEU A 92 10.82 -11.42 -9.47
C LEU A 92 12.28 -11.67 -9.89
N ARG A 93 13.23 -11.55 -8.97
CA ARG A 93 14.67 -11.83 -9.25
C ARG A 93 14.95 -13.27 -9.69
N LYS A 94 14.03 -14.21 -9.45
CA LYS A 94 14.14 -15.61 -9.91
C LYS A 94 13.79 -15.79 -11.39
N TYR A 95 13.16 -14.80 -12.02
CA TYR A 95 12.66 -14.87 -13.39
C TYR A 95 13.44 -13.93 -14.30
N ASN A 96 13.65 -14.33 -15.55
CA ASN A 96 14.26 -13.48 -16.57
C ASN A 96 13.17 -12.70 -17.33
N ILE A 97 12.76 -11.56 -16.78
CA ILE A 97 11.68 -10.72 -17.33
C ILE A 97 12.23 -9.86 -18.46
N LYS A 98 11.64 -9.96 -19.66
CA LYS A 98 12.24 -9.38 -20.88
C LYS A 98 11.67 -8.03 -21.25
N ASN A 99 10.46 -7.71 -20.79
CA ASN A 99 9.79 -6.46 -21.15
C ASN A 99 8.87 -5.95 -20.04
N LYS A 100 8.46 -4.68 -20.19
CA LYS A 100 7.60 -3.99 -19.23
C LYS A 100 6.23 -4.63 -19.07
N PHE A 101 5.70 -5.28 -20.11
CA PHE A 101 4.39 -5.91 -20.07
C PHE A 101 4.39 -7.15 -19.18
N GLU A 102 5.37 -8.04 -19.38
CA GLU A 102 5.63 -9.21 -18.53
C GLU A 102 5.84 -8.78 -17.08
N LEU A 103 6.67 -7.75 -16.85
CA LEU A 103 6.90 -7.22 -15.52
C LEU A 103 5.61 -6.77 -14.82
N LYS A 104 4.75 -6.02 -15.52
CA LYS A 104 3.48 -5.55 -14.97
C LYS A 104 2.54 -6.72 -14.66
N ALA A 105 2.49 -7.75 -15.49
CA ALA A 105 1.67 -8.92 -15.28
C ALA A 105 2.13 -9.71 -14.05
N ASP A 106 3.43 -9.97 -13.93
CA ASP A 106 4.01 -10.72 -12.81
C ASP A 106 3.86 -9.97 -11.49
N ILE A 107 4.06 -8.64 -11.49
CA ILE A 107 3.82 -7.82 -10.30
C ILE A 107 2.37 -7.94 -9.84
N LYS A 108 1.38 -7.88 -10.75
CA LYS A 108 -0.05 -8.00 -10.38
C LYS A 108 -0.33 -9.34 -9.71
N ASP A 109 0.14 -10.43 -10.32
CA ASP A 109 -0.10 -11.79 -9.84
C ASP A 109 0.58 -12.04 -8.47
N LYS A 110 1.84 -11.63 -8.33
CA LYS A 110 2.59 -11.77 -7.06
C LYS A 110 2.06 -10.84 -5.97
N HIS A 111 1.62 -9.63 -6.31
CA HIS A 111 0.99 -8.70 -5.36
C HIS A 111 -0.29 -9.27 -4.77
N LEU A 112 -1.12 -9.92 -5.60
CA LEU A 112 -2.34 -10.59 -5.15
C LEU A 112 -2.02 -11.71 -4.16
N ARG A 113 -1.02 -12.55 -4.44
CA ARG A 113 -0.62 -13.66 -3.56
C ARG A 113 -0.03 -13.16 -2.24
N THR A 114 0.95 -12.27 -2.30
CA THR A 114 1.68 -11.76 -1.11
C THR A 114 0.77 -11.00 -0.16
N THR A 115 -0.15 -10.17 -0.70
CA THR A 115 -1.09 -9.41 0.12
C THR A 115 -2.04 -10.31 0.91
N LYS A 116 -2.51 -11.42 0.31
CA LYS A 116 -3.36 -12.38 1.01
C LYS A 116 -2.64 -13.02 2.20
N THR A 117 -1.38 -13.41 2.01
CA THR A 117 -0.57 -13.99 3.09
C THR A 117 -0.31 -12.98 4.20
N LEU A 118 0.17 -11.77 3.86
CA LEU A 118 0.51 -10.75 4.85
C LEU A 118 -0.70 -10.25 5.64
N ALA A 119 -1.87 -10.17 5.03
CA ALA A 119 -3.08 -9.76 5.74
C ALA A 119 -3.44 -10.70 6.91
N VAL A 120 -3.00 -11.96 6.88
CA VAL A 120 -3.20 -12.94 7.96
C VAL A 120 -2.14 -12.80 9.06
N VAL A 121 -0.88 -12.55 8.70
CA VAL A 121 0.26 -12.53 9.65
C VAL A 121 0.57 -11.16 10.26
N MET A 122 0.15 -10.06 9.62
CA MET A 122 0.43 -8.69 10.11
C MET A 122 -0.17 -8.38 11.49
N PRO A 123 -1.39 -8.83 11.85
CA PRO A 123 -1.91 -8.63 13.20
C PRO A 123 -1.09 -9.31 14.30
N GLN A 124 -0.35 -10.38 13.97
CA GLN A 124 0.55 -11.06 14.92
C GLN A 124 1.84 -10.26 15.10
N HIS A 125 2.48 -9.84 14.00
CA HIS A 125 3.70 -9.01 14.06
C HIS A 125 3.48 -7.68 14.78
N LEU A 126 2.35 -6.99 14.55
CA LEU A 126 2.07 -5.75 15.27
C LEU A 126 1.89 -5.93 16.78
N ARG A 127 1.53 -7.13 17.25
CA ARG A 127 1.46 -7.46 18.69
C ARG A 127 2.80 -7.83 19.30
N GLU A 128 3.79 -8.20 18.49
CA GLU A 128 5.12 -8.58 18.97
C GLU A 128 6.04 -7.36 19.12
N VAL A 129 5.66 -6.22 18.52
CA VAL A 129 6.45 -4.98 18.52
C VAL A 129 5.87 -3.88 19.43
N ILE A 130 4.67 -4.09 19.99
CA ILE A 130 4.01 -3.22 20.99
C ILE A 130 4.03 -3.94 22.33
#